data_AF-A0A523B9H9-F1
#
_entry.id   AF-A0A523B9H9-F1
#
_cell.length_a   1.000
_cell.length_b   1.000
_cell.length_c   1.000
_cell.angle_alpha   90.00
_cell.angle_beta   90.00
_cell.angle_gamma   90.00
#
_symmetry.space_group_name_H-M   'P 1'
#
loop_
_entity.id
_entity.type
_entity.pdbx_description
1 polymer ?
#
loop_
_entity_poly.entity_id
_entity_poly.type
_entity_poly.pdbx_seq_one_letter_code
_entity_poly.pdbx_strand_id
1 'polypeptide(L)' 'MKLETATKGLVIPSRKIGRATLYKINLENPMVKMLIEFEMKLSLKIAEEEGKMKKIVEVK' A
#
# COMPACT_ATOMS: atom_id res chain seq x y z
N MET A 1 -9.93 -16.91 16.45
CA MET A 1 -9.78 -15.46 16.20
C MET A 1 -10.09 -15.21 14.72
N LYS A 2 -11.19 -14.52 14.41
CA LYS A 2 -11.52 -14.12 13.02
C LYS A 2 -10.78 -12.82 12.71
N LEU A 3 -10.12 -12.75 11.57
CA LEU A 3 -9.54 -11.50 11.07
C LEU A 3 -10.69 -10.61 10.57
N GLU A 4 -10.92 -9.50 11.26
CA GLU A 4 -11.95 -8.52 10.90
C GLU A 4 -11.70 -7.93 9.49
N THR A 5 -10.43 -7.75 9.12
CA THR A 5 -10.00 -7.28 7.80
C THR A 5 -10.36 -8.26 6.68
N ALA A 6 -10.37 -9.57 6.96
CA ALA A 6 -10.84 -10.59 6.02
C ALA A 6 -12.37 -10.52 5.84
N THR A 7 -13.09 -10.24 6.93
CA THR A 7 -14.56 -10.07 6.88
C THR A 7 -14.95 -8.85 6.06
N LYS A 8 -14.16 -7.78 6.12
CA LYS A 8 -14.31 -6.55 5.32
C LYS A 8 -13.73 -6.68 3.90
N GLY A 9 -13.21 -7.85 3.51
CA GLY A 9 -12.70 -8.12 2.18
C GLY A 9 -11.40 -7.39 1.81
N LEU A 10 -10.67 -6.82 2.78
CA LEU A 10 -9.39 -6.14 2.56
C LEU A 10 -8.25 -7.13 2.30
N VAL A 11 -8.39 -8.33 2.84
CA VAL A 11 -7.44 -9.44 2.64
C VAL A 11 -8.20 -10.71 2.28
N ILE A 12 -7.59 -11.55 1.47
CA ILE A 12 -8.13 -12.84 1.03
C ILE A 12 -7.19 -13.98 1.44
N PRO A 13 -7.71 -15.16 1.81
CA PRO A 13 -6.88 -16.29 2.18
C PRO A 13 -6.01 -16.71 0.98
N SER A 14 -4.74 -16.99 1.24
CA SER A 14 -3.79 -17.41 0.20
C SER A 14 -3.44 -18.90 0.31
N ARG A 15 -3.02 -19.37 1.48
CA ARG A 15 -2.71 -20.78 1.76
C ARG A 15 -2.80 -21.11 3.24
N LYS A 16 -2.98 -22.38 3.56
CA LYS A 16 -2.93 -22.89 4.94
C LYS A 16 -1.57 -23.55 5.20
N ILE A 17 -0.97 -23.27 6.37
CA ILE A 17 0.26 -23.92 6.83
C ILE A 17 -0.01 -24.47 8.23
N GLY A 18 -0.07 -25.79 8.34
CA GLY A 18 -0.48 -26.46 9.59
C GLY A 18 -1.84 -25.95 10.07
N ARG A 19 -1.84 -25.28 11.24
CA ARG A 19 -3.05 -24.67 11.83
C ARG A 19 -3.26 -23.21 11.43
N ALA A 20 -2.29 -22.56 10.81
CA ALA A 20 -2.37 -21.15 10.42
C ALA A 20 -2.97 -20.99 9.02
N THR A 21 -3.76 -19.94 8.82
CA THR A 21 -4.22 -19.48 7.49
C THR A 21 -3.48 -18.20 7.15
N LEU A 22 -2.76 -18.19 6.03
CA LEU A 22 -2.12 -17.00 5.49
C LEU A 22 -3.13 -16.22 4.65
N TYR A 23 -2.95 -14.90 4.65
CA TYR A 23 -3.77 -13.96 3.91
C TYR A 23 -2.88 -13.09 3.03
N LYS A 24 -3.41 -12.67 1.88
CA LYS A 24 -2.80 -11.68 1.00
C LYS A 24 -3.74 -10.49 0.85
N ILE A 25 -3.17 -9.32 0.53
CA ILE A 25 -3.94 -8.11 0.27
C ILE A 25 -4.87 -8.35 -0.93
N ASN A 26 -6.12 -7.88 -0.81
CA ASN A 26 -7.07 -7.92 -1.91
C ASN A 26 -6.95 -6.65 -2.76
N LEU A 27 -6.15 -6.71 -3.82
CA LEU A 27 -5.96 -5.59 -4.75
C LEU A 27 -7.21 -5.25 -5.58
N GLU A 28 -8.23 -6.12 -5.59
CA GLU A 28 -9.49 -5.84 -6.27
C GLU A 28 -10.44 -5.01 -5.41
N ASN A 29 -10.21 -4.96 -4.08
CA ASN A 29 -11.06 -4.22 -3.16
C ASN A 29 -10.96 -2.70 -3.44
N PRO A 30 -12.09 -1.98 -3.62
CA PRO A 30 -12.09 -0.55 -3.92
C PRO A 30 -11.33 0.31 -2.89
N MET A 31 -11.44 -0.01 -1.60
CA MET A 31 -10.72 0.71 -0.54
C MET A 31 -9.22 0.50 -0.63
N VAL A 32 -8.79 -0.74 -0.92
CA VAL A 32 -7.36 -1.07 -1.10
C VAL A 32 -6.79 -0.33 -2.31
N LYS A 33 -7.52 -0.31 -3.44
CA LYS A 33 -7.11 0.45 -4.63
C LYS A 33 -6.96 1.94 -4.33
N MET A 34 -7.96 2.53 -3.68
CA MET A 34 -7.93 3.95 -3.32
C MET A 34 -6.73 4.30 -2.45
N LEU A 35 -6.37 3.44 -1.48
CA LEU A 35 -5.20 3.64 -0.63
C LEU A 35 -3.88 3.55 -1.41
N ILE A 36 -3.77 2.58 -2.32
CA ILE A 36 -2.58 2.44 -3.18
C ILE A 36 -2.42 3.66 -4.10
N GLU A 37 -3.50 4.13 -4.73
CA GLU A 37 -3.46 5.31 -5.58
C GLU A 37 -3.11 6.58 -4.80
N PHE A 38 -3.63 6.72 -3.58
CA PHE A 38 -3.32 7.83 -2.70
C PHE A 38 -1.85 7.83 -2.29
N GLU A 39 -1.34 6.68 -1.83
CA GLU A 39 0.06 6.50 -1.44
C GLU A 39 0.99 6.83 -2.62
N MET A 40 0.70 6.33 -3.82
CA MET A 40 1.48 6.61 -5.01
C MET A 40 1.52 8.11 -5.36
N LYS A 41 0.37 8.80 -5.32
CA LYS A 41 0.31 10.25 -5.57
C LYS A 41 1.10 11.05 -4.54
N LEU A 42 1.02 10.64 -3.27
CA LEU A 42 1.77 11.27 -2.19
C LEU A 42 3.28 11.07 -2.38
N SER A 43 3.70 9.84 -2.68
CA SER A 43 5.09 9.47 -2.94
C SER A 43 5.68 10.25 -4.13
N LEU A 44 4.91 10.43 -5.21
CA LEU A 44 5.33 11.26 -6.35
C LEU A 44 5.54 12.73 -5.96
N LYS A 45 4.62 13.30 -5.19
CA LYS A 45 4.74 14.69 -4.73
C LYS A 45 5.99 14.89 -3.87
N ILE A 46 6.26 13.96 -2.95
CA ILE A 46 7.46 13.99 -2.11
C ILE A 46 8.72 13.90 -2.97
N ALA A 47 8.76 12.99 -3.96
CA ALA A 47 9.89 12.85 -4.85
C ALA A 47 10.16 14.13 -5.70
N GLU A 48 9.11 14.81 -6.15
CA GLU A 48 9.24 16.11 -6.82
C GLU A 48 9.82 17.18 -5.90
N GLU A 49 9.35 17.25 -4.66
CA GLU A 49 9.85 18.21 -3.66
C GLU A 49 11.33 17.94 -3.34
N GLU A 50 11.73 16.69 -3.11
CA GLU A 50 13.11 16.30 -2.89
C GLU A 50 14.00 16.55 -4.11
N GLY A 51 13.51 16.26 -5.32
CA GLY A 51 14.23 16.51 -6.57
C GLY A 51 14.47 18.01 -6.82
N LYS A 52 13.50 18.86 -6.47
CA LYS A 52 13.67 20.33 -6.52
C LYS A 52 14.72 20.80 -5.52
N MET A 53 14.73 20.25 -4.30
CA MET A 53 15.74 20.60 -3.30
C MET A 53 17.16 20.23 -3.77
N LYS A 54 17.34 19.05 -4.38
CA LYS A 54 18.65 18.63 -4.93
C LYS A 54 19.17 19.57 -6.02
N LYS A 55 18.31 19.98 -6.96
CA LYS A 55 18.69 20.92 -8.03
C LYS A 55 19.12 22.30 -7.51
N ILE A 56 18.51 22.80 -6.44
CA ILE A 56 18.87 24.11 -5.85
C ILE A 56 20.27 24.07 -5.21
N VAL A 57 20.67 22.91 -4.66
CA VAL A 57 21.99 22.72 -4.04
C VAL A 57 23.09 22.54 -5.09
N GLU A 58 22.80 21.91 -6.23
CA GLU A 58 23.76 21.73 -7.34
C GLU A 58 24.06 23.01 -8.14
N VAL A 59 23.16 24.00 -8.11
CA VAL A 59 23.31 25.27 -8.85
C VAL A 59 24.03 26.34 -8.02
N LYS A 60 24.38 26.05 -6.77
CA LYS A 60 25.09 26.94 -5.84
C LYS A 60 26.57 26.57 -5.72
#